data_AF-A0A924E317-F1
#
_entry.id   AF-A0A924E317-F1
#
_cell.length_a   1.000
_cell.length_b   1.000
_cell.length_c   1.000
_cell.angle_alpha   90.00
_cell.angle_beta   90.00
_cell.angle_gamma   90.00
#
_symmetry.space_group_name_H-M   'P 1'
#
loop_
_entity.id
_entity.type
_entity.pdbx_description
1 polymer ?
#
loop_
_entity_poly.entity_id
_entity_poly.type
_entity_poly.pdbx_seq_one_letter_code
_entity_poly.pdbx_strand_id
1 'polypeptide(L)'
;MAKPAPRPVPVPQKRRFRLTGRTVLRIGVLSLIGASGLLAGLDMFAPPTAEIPASEGAALPATATPLGRLATWSRPALGTRIDQPEYAEASSGNPISAVDGKLKSAWEPRPKQPGWLSLQLADHHGPRLLLVWQAFGHHYLYRRTIPKTYRLLASDDSPDGIGGMWRVLETVTENRVRTRGHVVTAPGAKWLRLQIDGSWTGTPSLTEIVVYDLKGEGPAGCFLVLGDGISNASLTQFTWEPARESADPQPVPLFINGGANGLTAGQGLKLLGQALAVTPPQTYIGIALGSTDALTGTPLPQFERQLQQMVDAIRLSGHLPLLARPPWNPQIKDYLAVIDHVATANGLPAGPDLYGWFQTHSADLGMDGFHPTPAGQAAIRRLWHFSVLKTMKGKP
;
A
#
# COMPACT_ATOMS: atom_id res chain seq x y z
N MET A 1 42.67 -54.08 -5.02
CA MET A 1 41.24 -53.81 -4.75
C MET A 1 40.74 -52.81 -5.78
N ALA A 2 39.89 -53.24 -6.70
CA ALA A 2 39.26 -52.40 -7.71
C ALA A 2 37.76 -52.71 -7.72
N LYS A 3 36.92 -51.68 -7.58
CA LYS A 3 35.44 -51.77 -7.51
C LYS A 3 34.84 -52.09 -8.90
N PRO A 4 33.84 -52.98 -9.00
CA PRO A 4 33.15 -53.23 -10.25
C PRO A 4 32.04 -52.20 -10.53
N ALA A 5 31.82 -51.92 -11.81
CA ALA A 5 30.87 -50.93 -12.34
C ALA A 5 29.38 -51.34 -12.17
N PRO A 6 28.44 -50.38 -12.08
CA PRO A 6 27.03 -50.66 -11.81
C PRO A 6 26.25 -51.13 -13.05
N ARG A 7 25.29 -52.05 -12.83
CA ARG A 7 24.33 -52.55 -13.83
C ARG A 7 23.15 -51.57 -14.04
N PRO A 8 22.57 -51.52 -15.25
CA PRO A 8 21.46 -50.61 -15.57
C PRO A 8 20.11 -51.04 -14.98
N VAL A 9 19.30 -50.05 -14.59
CA VAL A 9 17.95 -50.17 -14.02
C VAL A 9 16.89 -50.19 -15.14
N PRO A 10 15.86 -51.06 -15.09
CA PRO A 10 14.83 -51.15 -16.13
C PRO A 10 13.73 -50.08 -15.99
N VAL A 11 13.24 -49.58 -17.14
CA VAL A 11 12.15 -48.59 -17.29
C VAL A 11 10.78 -49.26 -17.22
N PRO A 12 9.78 -48.74 -16.47
CA PRO A 12 8.47 -49.35 -16.36
C PRO A 12 7.55 -49.03 -17.57
N GLN A 13 6.96 -50.07 -18.14
CA GLN A 13 5.96 -50.00 -19.23
C GLN A 13 4.57 -49.59 -18.71
N LYS A 14 3.91 -48.68 -19.44
CA LYS A 14 2.54 -48.20 -19.20
C LYS A 14 1.51 -49.32 -19.40
N ARG A 15 0.77 -49.68 -18.34
CA ARG A 15 -0.39 -50.59 -18.42
C ARG A 15 -1.60 -49.90 -19.05
N ARG A 16 -2.15 -50.52 -20.09
CA ARG A 16 -3.45 -50.18 -20.69
C ARG A 16 -4.58 -50.81 -19.86
N PHE A 17 -5.51 -50.00 -19.37
CA PHE A 17 -6.78 -50.49 -18.83
C PHE A 17 -7.82 -50.58 -19.95
N ARG A 18 -8.41 -51.77 -20.14
CA ARG A 18 -9.64 -51.98 -20.93
C ARG A 18 -10.83 -51.78 -19.98
N LEU A 19 -11.76 -50.92 -20.35
CA LEU A 19 -13.10 -50.84 -19.76
C LEU A 19 -14.11 -51.33 -20.80
N THR A 20 -14.75 -52.45 -20.48
CA THR A 20 -15.96 -52.96 -21.13
C THR A 20 -17.19 -52.33 -20.49
N GLY A 21 -18.14 -51.82 -21.29
CA GLY A 21 -19.47 -51.47 -20.78
C GLY A 21 -20.13 -50.30 -21.51
N ARG A 22 -21.13 -50.62 -22.32
CA ARG A 22 -22.00 -49.72 -23.11
C ARG A 22 -22.66 -48.62 -22.27
N THR A 23 -22.66 -47.38 -22.74
CA THR A 23 -23.83 -46.49 -22.74
C THR A 23 -23.69 -45.48 -23.89
N VAL A 24 -24.74 -45.37 -24.69
CA VAL A 24 -24.83 -44.64 -25.96
C VAL A 24 -25.10 -43.16 -25.68
N LEU A 25 -24.35 -42.25 -26.31
CA LEU A 25 -24.82 -40.87 -26.52
C LEU A 25 -24.43 -40.39 -27.93
N ARG A 26 -25.44 -39.83 -28.60
CA ARG A 26 -25.51 -39.45 -30.01
C ARG A 26 -24.47 -38.38 -30.38
N ILE A 27 -23.80 -38.61 -31.52
CA ILE A 27 -23.09 -37.58 -32.29
C ILE A 27 -24.09 -36.94 -33.25
N GLY A 28 -24.31 -35.64 -33.10
CA GLY A 28 -24.94 -34.78 -34.10
C GLY A 28 -23.86 -34.02 -34.87
N VAL A 29 -24.06 -33.94 -36.18
CA VAL A 29 -23.07 -33.62 -37.22
C VAL A 29 -23.26 -32.20 -37.75
N LEU A 30 -22.12 -31.54 -38.05
CA LEU A 30 -21.84 -30.40 -38.95
C LEU A 30 -22.55 -29.04 -38.74
N SER A 31 -21.77 -27.95 -38.67
CA SER A 31 -21.46 -27.12 -39.86
C SER A 31 -20.55 -25.93 -39.51
N LEU A 32 -19.54 -25.72 -40.35
CA LEU A 32 -18.82 -24.44 -40.49
C LEU A 32 -19.79 -23.35 -40.97
N ILE A 33 -19.63 -22.13 -40.46
CA ILE A 33 -19.62 -20.84 -41.19
C ILE A 33 -19.19 -19.74 -40.20
N GLY A 34 -18.31 -18.84 -40.66
CA GLY A 34 -18.39 -17.44 -40.25
C GLY A 34 -17.26 -16.94 -39.35
N ALA A 35 -16.30 -16.26 -39.99
CA ALA A 35 -15.35 -15.38 -39.33
C ALA A 35 -16.05 -14.37 -38.39
N SER A 36 -15.76 -14.45 -37.11
CA SER A 36 -16.05 -13.43 -36.08
C SER A 36 -15.16 -13.73 -34.87
N GLY A 37 -13.84 -13.67 -35.08
CA GLY A 37 -12.83 -13.98 -34.08
C GLY A 37 -11.72 -12.94 -34.05
N LEU A 38 -12.08 -11.67 -34.23
CA LEU A 38 -11.19 -10.52 -34.06
C LEU A 38 -12.10 -9.32 -33.80
N LEU A 39 -12.42 -9.03 -32.53
CA LEU A 39 -12.94 -7.75 -32.00
C LEU A 39 -13.43 -7.81 -30.53
N ALA A 40 -13.37 -8.96 -29.84
CA ALA A 40 -13.74 -9.04 -28.42
C ALA A 40 -12.54 -8.73 -27.48
N GLY A 41 -11.83 -7.62 -27.71
CA GLY A 41 -10.60 -7.29 -26.98
C GLY A 41 -10.37 -5.82 -26.63
N LEU A 42 -11.34 -4.92 -26.88
CA LEU A 42 -11.13 -3.48 -26.69
C LEU A 42 -11.98 -2.81 -25.60
N ASP A 43 -12.87 -3.55 -24.92
CA ASP A 43 -13.75 -2.96 -23.88
C ASP A 43 -13.32 -3.24 -22.43
N MET A 44 -12.06 -3.65 -22.19
CA MET A 44 -11.52 -3.88 -20.83
C MET A 44 -10.63 -2.74 -20.29
N PHE A 45 -10.52 -1.61 -20.97
CA PHE A 45 -9.57 -0.53 -20.61
C PHE A 45 -10.21 0.81 -20.24
N ALA A 46 -11.46 0.83 -19.78
CA ALA A 46 -11.92 1.91 -18.91
C ALA A 46 -11.76 1.42 -17.46
N PRO A 47 -10.72 1.84 -16.69
CA PRO A 47 -10.77 1.62 -15.26
C PRO A 47 -12.03 2.33 -14.74
N PRO A 48 -12.81 1.73 -13.81
CA PRO A 48 -13.90 2.45 -13.19
C PRO A 48 -13.32 3.75 -12.63
N THR A 49 -13.78 4.89 -13.15
CA THR A 49 -13.56 6.17 -12.51
C THR A 49 -14.09 6.01 -11.10
N ALA A 50 -13.22 6.20 -10.10
CA ALA A 50 -13.69 6.27 -8.74
C ALA A 50 -14.53 7.55 -8.63
N GLU A 51 -15.83 7.45 -8.88
CA GLU A 51 -16.77 8.48 -8.44
C GLU A 51 -16.76 8.45 -6.91
N ILE A 52 -15.90 9.27 -6.32
CA ILE A 52 -15.96 9.59 -4.90
C ILE A 52 -17.20 10.48 -4.75
N PRO A 53 -18.28 9.99 -4.12
CA PRO A 53 -19.50 10.77 -4.01
C PRO A 53 -19.21 12.08 -3.26
N ALA A 54 -19.80 13.18 -3.72
CA ALA A 54 -19.52 14.52 -3.19
C ALA A 54 -19.79 14.66 -1.67
N SER A 55 -20.64 13.80 -1.11
CA SER A 55 -20.98 13.74 0.32
C SER A 55 -19.95 13.00 1.19
N GLU A 56 -18.92 12.40 0.61
CA GLU A 56 -18.01 11.56 1.38
C GLU A 56 -16.79 12.30 1.93
N GLY A 57 -16.37 13.44 1.40
CA GLY A 57 -15.17 14.12 1.90
C GLY A 57 -15.28 14.53 3.37
N ALA A 58 -14.35 14.08 4.21
CA ALA A 58 -14.25 14.64 5.56
C ALA A 58 -13.78 16.09 5.46
N ALA A 59 -14.29 16.96 6.32
CA ALA A 59 -13.89 18.35 6.34
C ALA A 59 -12.38 18.46 6.56
N LEU A 60 -11.72 19.35 5.83
CA LEU A 60 -10.32 19.66 6.08
C LEU A 60 -10.18 20.29 7.48
N PRO A 61 -9.02 20.13 8.14
CA PRO A 61 -8.79 20.75 9.44
C PRO A 61 -8.94 22.27 9.34
N ALA A 62 -9.74 22.86 10.23
CA ALA A 62 -10.01 24.30 10.25
C ALA A 62 -9.07 25.11 11.17
N THR A 63 -8.32 24.43 12.05
CA THR A 63 -7.46 25.07 13.05
C THR A 63 -6.06 24.46 13.05
N ALA A 64 -5.05 25.32 12.92
CA ALA A 64 -3.64 24.95 12.93
C ALA A 64 -3.20 24.49 14.33
N THR A 65 -2.47 23.38 14.41
CA THR A 65 -1.38 23.34 15.39
C THR A 65 -0.15 23.90 14.66
N PRO A 66 0.46 25.01 15.11
CA PRO A 66 1.66 25.51 14.47
C PRO A 66 2.73 24.42 14.49
N LEU A 67 3.10 23.91 13.31
CA LEU A 67 4.36 23.21 13.19
C LEU A 67 5.43 24.25 13.54
N GLY A 68 6.08 24.07 14.69
CA GLY A 68 7.36 24.73 14.94
C GLY A 68 8.24 24.53 13.72
N ARG A 69 9.07 25.54 13.40
CA ARG A 69 10.00 25.53 12.24
C ARG A 69 10.46 24.10 11.94
N LEU A 70 10.42 23.69 10.67
CA LEU A 70 10.86 22.38 10.13
C LEU A 70 12.06 21.74 10.86
N ALA A 71 12.93 22.56 11.46
CA ALA A 71 13.97 22.20 12.43
C ALA A 71 13.56 21.31 13.63
N THR A 72 12.28 21.21 14.03
CA THR A 72 11.83 20.31 15.11
C THR A 72 11.35 18.93 14.63
N TRP A 73 11.32 18.67 13.33
CA TRP A 73 11.10 17.32 12.82
C TRP A 73 12.38 16.51 13.04
N SER A 74 12.46 15.88 14.22
CA SER A 74 13.49 14.90 14.56
C SER A 74 13.60 13.84 13.45
N ARG A 75 14.80 13.29 13.25
CA ARG A 75 15.01 12.18 12.31
C ARG A 75 13.98 11.08 12.61
N PRO A 76 13.29 10.53 11.60
CA PRO A 76 12.28 9.52 11.82
C PRO A 76 12.84 8.38 12.64
N ALA A 77 12.04 7.99 13.62
CA ALA A 77 12.34 6.99 14.62
C ALA A 77 12.16 5.57 14.07
N LEU A 78 12.17 5.36 12.75
CA LEU A 78 12.06 4.01 12.20
C LEU A 78 13.28 3.21 12.65
N GLY A 79 13.06 2.34 13.64
CA GLY A 79 14.00 1.30 14.00
C GLY A 79 14.02 0.21 12.93
N THR A 80 14.73 -0.86 13.24
CA THR A 80 14.71 -2.10 12.45
C THR A 80 13.27 -2.53 12.23
N ARG A 81 12.90 -2.84 10.98
CA ARG A 81 11.66 -3.59 10.70
C ARG A 81 11.72 -4.82 11.60
N ILE A 82 10.73 -4.99 12.48
CA ILE A 82 10.61 -6.22 13.27
C ILE A 82 10.06 -7.23 12.27
N ASP A 83 10.94 -7.70 11.40
CA ASP A 83 10.55 -8.20 10.11
C ASP A 83 10.31 -9.69 10.15
N GLN A 84 9.08 -10.05 9.79
CA GLN A 84 8.45 -11.35 9.97
C GLN A 84 8.31 -11.67 11.46
N PRO A 85 7.15 -11.41 12.11
CA PRO A 85 6.90 -12.06 13.38
C PRO A 85 7.21 -13.55 13.17
N GLU A 86 8.16 -14.08 13.93
CA GLU A 86 8.68 -15.44 13.73
C GLU A 86 7.51 -16.44 13.72
N TYR A 87 6.42 -16.06 14.41
CA TYR A 87 5.13 -16.72 14.41
C TYR A 87 3.97 -15.71 14.31
N ALA A 88 2.99 -16.03 13.47
CA ALA A 88 1.68 -15.40 13.43
C ALA A 88 0.60 -16.46 13.66
N GLU A 89 -0.41 -16.13 14.46
CA GLU A 89 -1.48 -17.03 14.86
C GLU A 89 -2.83 -16.36 14.68
N ALA A 90 -3.88 -17.11 14.32
CA ALA A 90 -5.18 -16.53 14.06
C ALA A 90 -6.33 -17.39 14.57
N SER A 91 -7.48 -16.75 14.81
CA SER A 91 -8.70 -17.47 15.20
C SER A 91 -9.14 -18.50 14.17
N SER A 92 -8.79 -18.26 12.90
CA SER A 92 -9.04 -19.12 11.74
C SER A 92 -8.38 -18.52 10.49
N GLY A 93 -8.42 -19.23 9.37
CA GLY A 93 -7.74 -18.82 8.15
C GLY A 93 -6.23 -19.09 8.21
N ASN A 94 -5.49 -18.69 7.17
CA ASN A 94 -4.04 -18.81 7.16
C ASN A 94 -3.39 -17.48 7.62
N PRO A 95 -2.83 -17.40 8.84
CA PRO A 95 -2.20 -16.16 9.33
C PRO A 95 -0.97 -15.76 8.51
N ILE A 96 -0.25 -16.74 7.94
CA ILE A 96 0.96 -16.50 7.14
C ILE A 96 0.66 -15.63 5.91
N SER A 97 -0.54 -15.73 5.35
CA SER A 97 -0.96 -14.94 4.19
C SER A 97 -1.02 -13.43 4.45
N ALA A 98 -0.93 -12.96 5.70
CA ALA A 98 -0.89 -11.53 6.02
C ALA A 98 0.50 -11.07 6.48
N VAL A 99 1.52 -11.93 6.51
CA VAL A 99 2.88 -11.59 6.98
C VAL A 99 3.97 -12.11 6.05
N ASP A 100 3.61 -12.63 4.87
CA ASP A 100 4.53 -13.25 3.92
C ASP A 100 5.20 -12.24 2.96
N GLY A 101 4.91 -10.94 3.11
CA GLY A 101 5.39 -9.89 2.21
C GLY A 101 4.71 -9.89 0.83
N LYS A 102 3.67 -10.71 0.64
CA LYS A 102 2.99 -10.91 -0.66
C LYS A 102 1.55 -10.44 -0.59
N LEU A 103 1.31 -9.31 -1.23
CA LEU A 103 -0.02 -8.72 -1.40
C LEU A 103 -1.00 -9.53 -2.27
N LYS A 104 -0.56 -10.68 -2.82
CA LYS A 104 -1.38 -11.59 -3.62
C LYS A 104 -2.04 -12.66 -2.74
N SER A 105 -1.56 -12.83 -1.51
CA SER A 105 -2.18 -13.63 -0.46
C SER A 105 -3.08 -12.72 0.39
N ALA A 106 -4.03 -13.32 1.10
CA ALA A 106 -4.70 -12.62 2.19
C ALA A 106 -5.08 -13.57 3.33
N TRP A 107 -5.03 -13.08 4.56
CA TRP A 107 -5.68 -13.69 5.70
C TRP A 107 -7.16 -13.33 5.69
N GLU A 108 -8.01 -14.37 5.78
CA GLU A 108 -9.46 -14.25 5.86
C GLU A 108 -9.95 -15.10 7.03
N PRO A 109 -10.51 -14.48 8.09
CA PRO A 109 -11.11 -15.24 9.18
C PRO A 109 -12.39 -15.94 8.72
N ARG A 110 -12.86 -16.94 9.47
CA ARG A 110 -14.15 -17.57 9.21
C ARG A 110 -15.27 -16.52 9.20
N PRO A 111 -16.23 -16.60 8.25
CA PRO A 111 -17.34 -15.66 8.18
C PRO A 111 -18.14 -15.59 9.48
N LYS A 112 -18.71 -14.41 9.77
CA LYS A 112 -19.71 -14.18 10.85
C LYS A 112 -19.22 -14.43 12.28
N GLN A 113 -17.91 -14.47 12.50
CA GLN A 113 -17.31 -14.48 13.84
C GLN A 113 -16.26 -13.35 13.92
N PRO A 114 -16.02 -12.78 15.12
CA PRO A 114 -14.86 -11.92 15.31
C PRO A 114 -13.58 -12.65 14.91
N GLY A 115 -12.84 -12.10 13.95
CA GLY A 115 -11.57 -12.62 13.50
C GLY A 115 -10.45 -11.98 14.31
N TRP A 116 -9.44 -12.73 14.73
CA TRP A 116 -8.23 -12.12 15.28
C TRP A 116 -6.98 -12.72 14.65
N LEU A 117 -5.96 -11.87 14.50
CA LEU A 117 -4.63 -12.20 14.03
C LEU A 117 -3.62 -11.64 15.03
N SER A 118 -2.84 -12.52 15.64
CA SER A 118 -1.77 -12.22 16.59
C SER A 118 -0.42 -12.31 15.91
N LEU A 119 0.45 -11.36 16.21
CA LEU A 119 1.82 -11.25 15.70
C LEU A 119 2.77 -11.29 16.88
N GLN A 120 3.73 -12.22 16.85
CA GLN A 120 4.79 -12.26 17.86
C GLN A 120 5.75 -11.11 17.64
N LEU A 121 6.09 -10.39 18.71
CA LEU A 121 7.11 -9.35 18.69
C LEU A 121 8.48 -9.98 18.97
N ALA A 122 9.54 -9.40 18.40
CA ALA A 122 10.90 -9.78 18.74
C ALA A 122 11.20 -9.49 20.22
N ASP A 123 12.03 -10.30 20.86
CA ASP A 123 12.34 -10.19 22.30
C ASP A 123 12.89 -8.83 22.75
N HIS A 124 13.42 -8.03 21.81
CA HIS A 124 14.01 -6.72 22.09
C HIS A 124 13.38 -5.64 21.21
N HIS A 125 12.30 -5.03 21.69
CA HIS A 125 11.68 -3.86 21.08
C HIS A 125 11.45 -2.73 22.10
N GLY A 126 11.38 -1.49 21.61
CA GLY A 126 10.96 -0.34 22.38
C GLY A 126 9.47 -0.35 22.71
N PRO A 127 9.01 0.49 23.65
CA PRO A 127 7.59 0.52 24.03
C PRO A 127 6.69 1.12 22.95
N ARG A 128 7.23 1.86 21.98
CA ARG A 128 6.46 2.51 20.90
C ARG A 128 6.55 1.69 19.63
N LEU A 129 5.41 1.32 19.06
CA LEU A 129 5.34 0.47 17.86
C LEU A 129 4.49 1.16 16.79
N LEU A 130 4.91 1.03 15.54
CA LEU A 130 4.08 1.35 14.38
C LEU A 130 3.54 0.05 13.79
N LEU A 131 2.23 -0.13 13.81
CA LEU A 131 1.54 -1.22 13.14
C LEU A 131 0.84 -0.67 11.90
N VAL A 132 1.07 -1.27 10.74
CA VAL A 132 0.37 -0.91 9.50
C VAL A 132 -0.21 -2.15 8.86
N TRP A 133 -1.48 -2.09 8.48
CA TRP A 133 -2.19 -3.19 7.83
C TRP A 133 -2.82 -2.72 6.52
N GLN A 134 -2.97 -3.66 5.58
CA GLN A 134 -3.64 -3.46 4.30
C GLN A 134 -4.62 -4.60 4.05
N ALA A 135 -5.82 -4.20 3.65
CA ALA A 135 -6.85 -5.08 3.15
C ALA A 135 -6.84 -5.14 1.62
N PHE A 136 -7.37 -6.24 1.08
CA PHE A 136 -7.57 -6.41 -0.34
C PHE A 136 -8.50 -5.32 -0.89
N GLY A 137 -8.13 -4.72 -2.02
CA GLY A 137 -8.93 -3.69 -2.66
C GLY A 137 -8.20 -2.97 -3.78
N HIS A 138 -8.98 -2.29 -4.62
CA HIS A 138 -8.48 -1.67 -5.85
C HIS A 138 -8.07 -0.21 -5.71
N HIS A 139 -8.41 0.48 -4.61
CA HIS A 139 -8.04 1.88 -4.35
C HIS A 139 -8.27 2.23 -2.87
N TYR A 140 -7.72 3.34 -2.38
CA TYR A 140 -7.66 3.68 -0.96
C TYR A 140 -9.00 3.63 -0.21
N LEU A 141 -10.09 4.12 -0.84
CA LEU A 141 -11.45 4.10 -0.29
C LEU A 141 -12.26 2.83 -0.60
N TYR A 142 -11.62 1.75 -1.06
CA TYR A 142 -12.32 0.51 -1.34
C TYR A 142 -12.86 -0.09 -0.04
N ARG A 143 -14.20 -0.05 0.16
CA ARG A 143 -14.85 -0.49 1.41
C ARG A 143 -15.33 -1.93 1.41
N ARG A 144 -15.15 -2.68 0.33
CA ARG A 144 -15.55 -4.08 0.29
C ARG A 144 -14.51 -4.92 1.02
N THR A 145 -14.95 -5.85 1.88
CA THR A 145 -14.06 -6.78 2.61
C THR A 145 -12.96 -6.11 3.44
N ILE A 146 -13.16 -4.89 3.93
CA ILE A 146 -12.24 -4.23 4.88
C ILE A 146 -12.79 -4.29 6.31
N PRO A 147 -11.92 -4.28 7.34
CA PRO A 147 -12.34 -4.07 8.72
C PRO A 147 -13.10 -2.74 8.85
N LYS A 148 -14.29 -2.78 9.43
CA LYS A 148 -15.10 -1.61 9.80
C LYS A 148 -14.88 -1.24 11.26
N THR A 149 -14.92 -2.24 12.14
CA THR A 149 -14.68 -2.09 13.57
C THR A 149 -13.63 -3.10 13.99
N TYR A 150 -12.57 -2.64 14.66
CA TYR A 150 -11.49 -3.50 15.12
C TYR A 150 -10.78 -2.89 16.33
N ARG A 151 -10.02 -3.73 17.02
CA ARG A 151 -9.19 -3.36 18.16
C ARG A 151 -7.76 -3.81 17.92
N LEU A 152 -6.83 -3.00 18.41
CA LEU A 152 -5.44 -3.39 18.60
C LEU A 152 -5.25 -3.77 20.05
N LEU A 153 -4.66 -4.93 20.30
CA LEU A 153 -4.39 -5.45 21.64
C LEU A 153 -2.92 -5.84 21.79
N ALA A 154 -2.44 -5.86 23.03
CA ALA A 154 -1.14 -6.39 23.40
C ALA A 154 -1.27 -7.43 24.52
N SER A 155 -0.37 -8.40 24.52
CA SER A 155 -0.17 -9.35 25.62
C SER A 155 1.31 -9.54 25.90
N ASP A 156 1.68 -9.57 27.17
CA ASP A 156 3.02 -9.84 27.70
C ASP A 156 3.19 -11.29 28.21
N ASP A 157 2.08 -11.96 28.50
CA ASP A 157 2.01 -13.29 29.10
C ASP A 157 1.53 -14.40 28.15
N SER A 158 1.06 -14.06 26.94
CA SER A 158 0.62 -15.07 25.96
C SER A 158 1.80 -15.94 25.52
N PRO A 159 1.71 -17.27 25.70
CA PRO A 159 2.80 -18.17 25.31
C PRO A 159 2.82 -18.45 23.80
N ASP A 160 1.67 -18.32 23.13
CA ASP A 160 1.42 -18.83 21.77
C ASP A 160 0.62 -17.86 20.89
N GLY A 161 0.25 -16.68 21.40
CA GLY A 161 -0.57 -15.72 20.67
C GLY A 161 -2.05 -16.10 20.60
N ILE A 162 -2.50 -17.17 21.27
CA ILE A 162 -3.90 -17.60 21.38
C ILE A 162 -4.47 -17.14 22.72
N GLY A 163 -3.88 -17.64 23.81
CA GLY A 163 -4.31 -17.39 25.19
C GLY A 163 -3.67 -16.14 25.81
N GLY A 164 -3.72 -16.04 27.13
CA GLY A 164 -3.13 -14.94 27.90
C GLY A 164 -4.06 -13.75 28.14
N MET A 165 -3.54 -12.75 28.83
CA MET A 165 -4.22 -11.50 29.14
C MET A 165 -3.97 -10.49 28.02
N TRP A 166 -5.05 -9.93 27.48
CA TRP A 166 -5.01 -8.98 26.36
C TRP A 166 -5.50 -7.61 26.79
N ARG A 167 -4.61 -6.62 26.71
CA ARG A 167 -4.92 -5.20 26.94
C ARG A 167 -5.25 -4.51 25.63
N VAL A 168 -6.37 -3.80 25.58
CA VAL A 168 -6.73 -2.97 24.42
C VAL A 168 -5.80 -1.75 24.37
N LEU A 169 -5.17 -1.54 23.22
CA LEU A 169 -4.33 -0.39 22.90
C LEU A 169 -5.11 0.69 22.17
N GLU A 170 -5.96 0.28 21.23
CA GLU A 170 -6.76 1.17 20.41
C GLU A 170 -8.07 0.47 20.01
N THR A 171 -9.15 1.25 19.89
CA THR A 171 -10.41 0.80 19.29
C THR A 171 -10.73 1.70 18.11
N VAL A 172 -11.00 1.09 16.97
CA VAL A 172 -11.42 1.78 15.76
C VAL A 172 -12.84 1.38 15.42
N THR A 173 -13.67 2.38 15.17
CA THR A 173 -15.03 2.24 14.65
C THR A 173 -15.14 2.96 13.32
N GLU A 174 -16.02 2.49 12.43
CA GLU A 174 -16.34 3.15 11.15
C GLU A 174 -15.11 3.39 10.26
N ASN A 175 -14.14 2.46 10.23
CA ASN A 175 -12.98 2.56 9.35
C ASN A 175 -13.38 2.54 7.87
N ARG A 176 -12.98 3.54 7.09
CA ARG A 176 -13.36 3.72 5.68
C ARG A 176 -12.24 3.53 4.68
N VAL A 177 -11.03 3.21 5.16
CA VAL A 177 -9.83 3.10 4.33
C VAL A 177 -9.36 1.65 4.29
N ARG A 178 -8.79 1.22 3.16
CA ARG A 178 -8.28 -0.14 2.99
C ARG A 178 -6.92 -0.38 3.65
N THR A 179 -6.19 0.69 3.99
CA THR A 179 -4.86 0.61 4.57
C THR A 179 -4.71 1.71 5.60
N ARG A 180 -4.15 1.37 6.76
CA ARG A 180 -4.02 2.30 7.88
C ARG A 180 -2.83 1.95 8.75
N GLY A 181 -2.21 2.99 9.29
CA GLY A 181 -1.16 2.88 10.30
C GLY A 181 -1.63 3.31 11.68
N HIS A 182 -1.00 2.74 12.70
CA HIS A 182 -1.27 2.97 14.11
C HIS A 182 0.04 3.08 14.89
N VAL A 183 0.20 4.16 15.63
CA VAL A 183 1.29 4.28 16.61
C VAL A 183 0.74 3.93 17.97
N VAL A 184 1.20 2.82 18.54
CA VAL A 184 0.73 2.30 19.82
C VAL A 184 1.86 2.23 20.85
N THR A 185 1.50 2.25 22.13
CA THR A 185 2.45 2.07 23.24
C THR A 185 2.17 0.75 23.97
N ALA A 186 3.11 -0.19 23.88
CA ALA A 186 3.00 -1.56 24.37
C ALA A 186 4.31 -2.02 25.05
N PRO A 187 4.67 -1.44 26.22
CA PRO A 187 5.88 -1.84 26.94
C PRO A 187 5.82 -3.31 27.36
N GLY A 188 6.89 -4.06 27.08
CA GLY A 188 7.05 -5.45 27.49
C GLY A 188 6.10 -6.46 26.81
N ALA A 189 5.30 -6.02 25.84
CA ALA A 189 4.41 -6.91 25.10
C ALA A 189 5.23 -7.94 24.32
N LYS A 190 4.81 -9.20 24.33
CA LYS A 190 5.37 -10.24 23.46
C LYS A 190 4.54 -10.46 22.21
N TRP A 191 3.28 -10.03 22.25
CA TRP A 191 2.34 -10.19 21.16
C TRP A 191 1.54 -8.90 20.93
N LEU A 192 1.30 -8.59 19.65
CA LEU A 192 0.23 -7.69 19.24
C LEU A 192 -0.89 -8.49 18.58
N ARG A 193 -2.12 -8.02 18.69
CA ARG A 193 -3.27 -8.62 18.03
C ARG A 193 -4.13 -7.56 17.36
N LEU A 194 -4.48 -7.81 16.11
CA LEU A 194 -5.58 -7.14 15.43
C LEU A 194 -6.82 -8.02 15.58
N GLN A 195 -7.83 -7.51 16.29
CA GLN A 195 -9.13 -8.17 16.43
C GLN A 195 -10.18 -7.40 15.63
N ILE A 196 -10.77 -8.05 14.64
CA ILE A 196 -11.82 -7.49 13.78
C ILE A 196 -13.18 -7.92 14.32
N ASP A 197 -13.91 -6.94 14.85
CA ASP A 197 -15.25 -7.13 15.43
C ASP A 197 -16.36 -6.86 14.39
N GLY A 198 -16.03 -6.23 13.26
CA GLY A 198 -16.97 -6.05 12.15
C GLY A 198 -16.32 -5.61 10.85
N SER A 199 -16.96 -5.91 9.72
CA SER A 199 -16.58 -5.50 8.36
C SER A 199 -17.75 -4.77 7.69
N TRP A 200 -17.48 -3.98 6.65
CA TRP A 200 -18.54 -3.32 5.89
C TRP A 200 -19.38 -4.30 5.09
N THR A 201 -18.71 -5.22 4.38
CA THR A 201 -19.35 -6.26 3.58
C THR A 201 -18.43 -7.47 3.52
N GLY A 202 -19.02 -8.67 3.53
CA GLY A 202 -18.29 -9.92 3.41
C GLY A 202 -17.28 -10.18 4.53
N THR A 203 -16.44 -11.19 4.34
CA THR A 203 -15.32 -11.50 5.22
C THR A 203 -14.20 -10.48 5.02
N PRO A 204 -13.61 -9.90 6.09
CA PRO A 204 -12.45 -9.03 5.93
C PRO A 204 -11.27 -9.81 5.34
N SER A 205 -10.54 -9.21 4.38
CA SER A 205 -9.43 -9.86 3.68
C SER A 205 -8.18 -9.00 3.82
N LEU A 206 -7.25 -9.42 4.68
CA LEU A 206 -6.02 -8.68 4.97
C LEU A 206 -4.86 -9.23 4.16
N THR A 207 -4.33 -8.44 3.24
CA THR A 207 -3.21 -8.84 2.38
C THR A 207 -1.87 -8.75 3.07
N GLU A 208 -1.74 -7.84 4.05
CA GLU A 208 -0.46 -7.64 4.73
C GLU A 208 -0.67 -6.89 6.06
N ILE A 209 0.13 -7.21 7.07
CA ILE A 209 0.28 -6.47 8.32
C ILE A 209 1.74 -6.51 8.76
N VAL A 210 2.27 -5.33 9.12
CA VAL A 210 3.68 -5.16 9.48
C VAL A 210 3.80 -4.33 10.77
N VAL A 211 4.80 -4.65 11.58
CA VAL A 211 5.10 -3.95 12.84
C VAL A 211 6.55 -3.45 12.81
N TYR A 212 6.74 -2.20 13.22
CA TYR A 212 8.04 -1.57 13.35
C TYR A 212 8.25 -1.06 14.77
N ASP A 213 9.47 -1.20 15.27
CA ASP A 213 9.91 -0.53 16.48
C ASP A 213 10.15 0.96 16.18
N LEU A 214 9.51 1.85 16.93
CA LEU A 214 9.78 3.28 16.86
C LEU A 214 10.81 3.67 17.93
N LYS A 215 12.06 3.86 17.50
CA LYS A 215 13.18 4.30 18.35
C LYS A 215 13.10 5.81 18.63
N GLY A 216 12.58 6.18 19.79
CA GLY A 216 12.50 7.58 20.25
C GLY A 216 11.13 8.22 19.95
N GLU A 217 11.04 9.54 20.06
CA GLU A 217 9.77 10.30 19.99
C GLU A 217 9.42 10.84 18.59
N GLY A 218 10.29 10.62 17.60
CA GLY A 218 10.17 11.17 16.25
C GLY A 218 9.01 10.62 15.41
N PRO A 219 8.82 11.17 14.20
CA PRO A 219 7.81 10.74 13.25
C PRO A 219 7.94 9.25 12.94
N ALA A 220 6.80 8.58 12.73
CA ALA A 220 6.73 7.14 12.52
C ALA A 220 7.45 6.66 11.24
N GLY A 221 8.01 7.58 10.44
CA GLY A 221 8.67 7.26 9.17
C GLY A 221 7.74 6.61 8.14
N CYS A 222 6.44 6.73 8.36
CA CYS A 222 5.39 6.28 7.47
C CYS A 222 5.12 7.38 6.42
N PHE A 223 4.79 6.94 5.21
CA PHE A 223 4.51 7.77 4.05
C PHE A 223 3.15 7.41 3.48
N LEU A 224 2.16 8.27 3.66
CA LEU A 224 0.95 8.17 2.86
C LEU A 224 1.22 8.85 1.52
N VAL A 225 1.07 8.13 0.41
CA VAL A 225 1.12 8.77 -0.91
C VAL A 225 -0.30 8.83 -1.47
N LEU A 226 -0.84 10.04 -1.53
CA LEU A 226 -2.07 10.37 -2.21
C LEU A 226 -1.75 10.60 -3.69
N GLY A 227 -2.28 9.75 -4.57
CA GLY A 227 -1.98 9.82 -5.99
C GLY A 227 -3.03 9.15 -6.87
N ASP A 228 -2.86 9.27 -8.17
CA ASP A 228 -3.79 8.70 -9.14
C ASP A 228 -3.56 7.19 -9.38
N GLY A 229 -4.05 6.68 -10.52
CA GLY A 229 -3.91 5.27 -10.90
C GLY A 229 -2.46 4.80 -11.01
N ILE A 230 -1.52 5.68 -11.34
CA ILE A 230 -0.09 5.36 -11.43
C ILE A 230 0.44 5.04 -10.02
N SER A 231 0.14 5.90 -9.05
CA SER A 231 0.54 5.67 -7.65
C SER A 231 -0.16 4.46 -7.06
N ASN A 232 -1.47 4.32 -7.33
CA ASN A 232 -2.27 3.20 -6.85
C ASN A 232 -1.71 1.84 -7.31
N ALA A 233 -1.30 1.73 -8.58
CA ALA A 233 -0.66 0.52 -9.12
C ALA A 233 0.76 0.33 -8.59
N SER A 234 1.52 1.42 -8.43
CA SER A 234 2.95 1.35 -8.11
C SER A 234 3.24 1.12 -6.63
N LEU A 235 2.41 1.63 -5.73
CA LEU A 235 2.66 1.63 -4.28
C LEU A 235 1.90 0.54 -3.55
N THR A 236 1.59 -0.56 -4.22
CA THR A 236 0.82 -1.66 -3.60
C THR A 236 1.57 -2.33 -2.44
N GLN A 237 2.92 -2.26 -2.42
CA GLN A 237 3.79 -2.88 -1.41
C GLN A 237 4.13 -1.92 -0.26
N PHE A 238 4.05 -2.43 0.97
CA PHE A 238 4.45 -1.69 2.17
C PHE A 238 5.95 -1.39 2.22
N THR A 239 6.75 -2.34 1.77
CA THR A 239 8.20 -2.22 1.72
C THR A 239 8.70 -2.39 0.31
N TRP A 240 9.69 -1.58 -0.05
CA TRP A 240 10.47 -1.74 -1.25
C TRP A 240 11.73 -2.53 -0.91
N GLU A 241 11.99 -3.60 -1.66
CA GLU A 241 13.14 -4.48 -1.46
C GLU A 241 14.26 -4.19 -2.49
N PRO A 242 15.22 -3.32 -2.15
CA PRO A 242 16.62 -3.44 -2.55
C PRO A 242 17.49 -3.79 -1.34
N ALA A 243 16.92 -3.74 -0.12
CA ALA A 243 17.64 -3.88 1.14
C ALA A 243 18.16 -5.31 1.35
N ARG A 244 17.70 -6.28 0.56
CA ARG A 244 18.31 -7.62 0.47
C ARG A 244 19.62 -7.63 -0.33
N GLU A 245 19.88 -6.63 -1.16
CA GLU A 245 21.06 -6.56 -2.04
C GLU A 245 22.12 -5.54 -1.58
N SER A 246 21.80 -4.65 -0.62
CA SER A 246 22.77 -3.71 -0.05
C SER A 246 23.24 -4.14 1.34
N ALA A 247 24.56 -4.21 1.55
CA ALA A 247 25.20 -4.56 2.82
C ALA A 247 25.01 -3.55 3.97
N ASP A 248 24.21 -2.50 3.77
CA ASP A 248 23.97 -1.43 4.74
C ASP A 248 22.47 -1.37 5.10
N PRO A 249 22.06 -1.71 6.33
CA PRO A 249 20.67 -1.66 6.76
C PRO A 249 20.21 -0.21 6.90
N GLN A 250 19.76 0.37 5.79
CA GLN A 250 19.09 1.67 5.80
C GLN A 250 17.64 1.52 6.29
N PRO A 251 17.10 2.45 7.09
CA PRO A 251 15.70 2.41 7.50
C PRO A 251 14.81 2.41 6.26
N VAL A 252 13.97 1.39 6.13
CA VAL A 252 13.03 1.25 5.00
C VAL A 252 11.79 2.09 5.33
N PRO A 253 11.52 3.19 4.61
CA PRO A 253 10.29 3.93 4.73
C PRO A 253 9.10 3.05 4.37
N LEU A 254 8.05 3.15 5.17
CA LEU A 254 6.84 2.39 4.99
C LEU A 254 5.82 3.19 4.19
N PHE A 255 5.39 2.66 3.05
CA PHE A 255 4.42 3.33 2.18
C PHE A 255 2.99 2.86 2.43
N ILE A 256 2.12 3.78 2.84
CA ILE A 256 0.67 3.60 2.79
C ILE A 256 0.18 4.07 1.42
N ASN A 257 -0.45 3.15 0.69
CA ASN A 257 -1.03 3.44 -0.61
C ASN A 257 -2.35 4.22 -0.48
N GLY A 258 -2.26 5.55 -0.57
CA GLY A 258 -3.40 6.46 -0.63
C GLY A 258 -3.99 6.62 -2.04
N GLY A 259 -3.55 5.84 -3.01
CA GLY A 259 -3.89 6.04 -4.42
C GLY A 259 -5.31 5.61 -4.80
N ALA A 260 -5.88 6.30 -5.79
CA ALA A 260 -7.09 5.85 -6.49
C ALA A 260 -7.05 6.19 -7.98
N ASN A 261 -7.72 5.40 -8.81
CA ASN A 261 -7.70 5.61 -10.26
C ASN A 261 -8.43 6.90 -10.64
N GLY A 262 -7.84 7.68 -11.55
CA GLY A 262 -8.46 8.88 -12.11
C GLY A 262 -8.60 10.05 -11.15
N LEU A 263 -7.76 10.15 -10.11
CA LEU A 263 -7.77 11.31 -9.22
C LEU A 263 -7.12 12.54 -9.87
N THR A 264 -7.91 13.59 -9.99
CA THR A 264 -7.45 14.99 -10.10
C THR A 264 -7.03 15.53 -8.73
N ALA A 265 -6.33 16.67 -8.68
CA ALA A 265 -6.06 17.40 -7.44
C ALA A 265 -7.35 17.77 -6.70
N GLY A 266 -8.41 18.18 -7.42
CA GLY A 266 -9.70 18.48 -6.82
C GLY A 266 -10.37 17.29 -6.14
N GLN A 267 -10.29 16.09 -6.72
CA GLN A 267 -10.79 14.86 -6.10
C GLN A 267 -9.90 14.39 -4.95
N GLY A 268 -8.57 14.49 -5.13
CA GLY A 268 -7.62 14.21 -4.07
C GLY A 268 -7.88 15.08 -2.83
N LEU A 269 -8.25 16.35 -3.01
CA LEU A 269 -8.50 17.26 -1.89
C LEU A 269 -9.70 16.80 -1.04
N LYS A 270 -10.74 16.26 -1.69
CA LYS A 270 -11.90 15.67 -0.99
C LYS A 270 -11.52 14.42 -0.21
N LEU A 271 -10.59 13.62 -0.73
CA LEU A 271 -10.05 12.44 -0.03
C LEU A 271 -9.14 12.80 1.13
N LEU A 272 -8.39 13.89 0.99
CA LEU A 272 -7.31 14.25 1.90
C LEU A 272 -7.82 14.37 3.34
N GLY A 273 -8.98 14.99 3.57
CA GLY A 273 -9.54 15.09 4.91
C GLY A 273 -9.74 13.73 5.60
N GLN A 274 -10.24 12.72 4.87
CA GLN A 274 -10.41 11.37 5.42
C GLN A 274 -9.06 10.73 5.70
N ALA A 275 -8.10 10.92 4.79
CA ALA A 275 -6.78 10.33 4.91
C ALA A 275 -6.02 10.93 6.11
N LEU A 276 -6.04 12.25 6.29
CA LEU A 276 -5.42 12.94 7.43
C LEU A 276 -6.02 12.51 8.77
N ALA A 277 -7.35 12.30 8.83
CA ALA A 277 -8.03 11.90 10.07
C ALA A 277 -7.60 10.52 10.60
N VAL A 278 -7.08 9.65 9.74
CA VAL A 278 -6.70 8.27 10.10
C VAL A 278 -5.20 7.99 9.98
N THR A 279 -4.43 8.98 9.52
CA THR A 279 -2.99 8.87 9.34
C THR A 279 -2.28 9.14 10.67
N PRO A 280 -1.26 8.34 11.04
CA PRO A 280 -0.49 8.58 12.25
C PRO A 280 0.08 10.01 12.32
N PRO A 281 0.13 10.62 13.52
CA PRO A 281 0.74 11.94 13.68
C PRO A 281 2.18 11.98 13.16
N GLN A 282 2.56 13.15 12.62
CA GLN A 282 3.90 13.38 12.07
C GLN A 282 4.28 12.39 10.94
N THR A 283 3.31 11.96 10.13
CA THR A 283 3.57 11.27 8.85
C THR A 283 3.98 12.24 7.75
N TYR A 284 4.78 11.76 6.80
CA TYR A 284 5.06 12.46 5.55
C TYR A 284 3.97 12.13 4.53
N ILE A 285 3.35 13.15 3.92
CA ILE A 285 2.26 12.98 2.97
C ILE A 285 2.78 13.32 1.57
N GLY A 286 2.98 12.29 0.75
CA GLY A 286 3.31 12.42 -0.65
C GLY A 286 2.08 12.78 -1.48
N ILE A 287 2.18 13.78 -2.33
CA ILE A 287 1.17 14.12 -3.33
C ILE A 287 1.75 13.78 -4.70
N ALA A 288 1.11 12.83 -5.38
CA ALA A 288 1.46 12.35 -6.72
C ALA A 288 0.27 12.52 -7.67
N LEU A 289 -0.13 13.79 -7.87
CA LEU A 289 -1.27 14.20 -8.68
C LEU A 289 -0.81 15.20 -9.75
N GLY A 290 -1.62 15.38 -10.79
CA GLY A 290 -1.29 16.20 -11.96
C GLY A 290 -1.42 15.46 -13.29
N SER A 291 -1.13 14.16 -13.36
CA SER A 291 -1.26 13.41 -14.63
C SER A 291 -2.72 13.35 -15.09
N THR A 292 -3.64 13.03 -14.19
CA THR A 292 -5.07 13.05 -14.52
C THR A 292 -5.58 14.48 -14.77
N ASP A 293 -5.11 15.47 -14.00
CA ASP A 293 -5.45 16.88 -14.20
C ASP A 293 -5.06 17.36 -15.61
N ALA A 294 -3.86 16.98 -16.08
CA ALA A 294 -3.38 17.28 -17.41
C ALA A 294 -4.18 16.60 -18.52
N LEU A 295 -4.55 15.33 -18.33
CA LEU A 295 -5.38 14.59 -19.29
C LEU A 295 -6.82 15.13 -19.36
N THR A 296 -7.36 15.59 -18.24
CA THR A 296 -8.75 16.10 -18.13
C THR A 296 -8.86 17.60 -18.37
N GLY A 297 -7.73 18.31 -18.50
CA GLY A 297 -7.70 19.75 -18.79
C GLY A 297 -8.10 20.64 -17.61
N THR A 298 -7.72 20.26 -16.37
CA THR A 298 -7.97 21.10 -15.19
C THR A 298 -7.25 22.45 -15.33
N PRO A 299 -7.94 23.60 -15.28
CA PRO A 299 -7.28 24.90 -15.47
C PRO A 299 -6.11 25.10 -14.50
N LEU A 300 -4.94 25.54 -15.00
CA LEU A 300 -3.72 25.68 -14.19
C LEU A 300 -3.93 26.51 -12.90
N PRO A 301 -4.65 27.65 -12.91
CA PRO A 301 -4.91 28.39 -11.66
C PRO A 301 -5.77 27.61 -10.67
N GLN A 302 -6.66 26.73 -11.16
CA GLN A 302 -7.46 25.87 -10.30
C GLN A 302 -6.59 24.76 -9.70
N PHE A 303 -5.75 24.11 -10.52
CA PHE A 303 -4.82 23.08 -10.06
C PHE A 303 -3.85 23.62 -9.00
N GLU A 304 -3.28 24.81 -9.22
CA GLU A 304 -2.41 25.49 -8.25
C GLU A 304 -3.10 25.74 -6.91
N ARG A 305 -4.31 26.32 -6.94
CA ARG A 305 -5.10 26.54 -5.72
C ARG A 305 -5.38 25.24 -4.98
N GLN A 306 -5.71 24.16 -5.69
CA GLN A 306 -5.99 22.86 -5.09
C GLN A 306 -4.75 22.24 -4.45
N LEU A 307 -3.58 22.32 -5.11
CA LEU A 307 -2.32 21.87 -4.52
C LEU A 307 -1.95 22.69 -3.29
N GLN A 308 -2.11 24.02 -3.33
CA GLN A 308 -1.86 24.87 -2.16
C GLN A 308 -2.77 24.48 -0.99
N GLN A 309 -4.07 24.27 -1.25
CA GLN A 309 -5.02 23.80 -0.23
C GLN A 309 -4.62 22.46 0.39
N MET A 310 -4.07 21.52 -0.40
CA MET A 310 -3.55 20.27 0.13
C MET A 310 -2.34 20.49 1.03
N VAL A 311 -1.37 21.29 0.58
CA VAL A 311 -0.16 21.61 1.35
C VAL A 311 -0.52 22.26 2.68
N ASP A 312 -1.45 23.22 2.66
CA ASP A 312 -1.94 23.90 3.87
C ASP A 312 -2.61 22.90 4.81
N ALA A 313 -3.56 22.10 4.31
CA ALA A 313 -4.26 21.11 5.12
C ALA A 313 -3.31 20.08 5.78
N ILE A 314 -2.32 19.58 5.02
CA ILE A 314 -1.31 18.64 5.53
C ILE A 314 -0.51 19.28 6.67
N ARG A 315 -0.06 20.53 6.49
CA ARG A 315 0.69 21.27 7.52
C ARG A 315 -0.14 21.55 8.76
N LEU A 316 -1.39 21.98 8.58
CA LEU A 316 -2.33 22.27 9.67
C LEU A 316 -2.58 21.03 10.54
N SER A 317 -2.58 19.84 9.94
CA SER A 317 -2.67 18.54 10.61
C SER A 317 -1.37 18.07 11.27
N GLY A 318 -0.29 18.85 11.21
CA GLY A 318 1.00 18.46 11.81
C GLY A 318 1.76 17.40 11.00
N HIS A 319 1.50 17.31 9.70
CA HIS A 319 2.21 16.43 8.77
C HIS A 319 3.13 17.21 7.83
N LEU A 320 4.03 16.50 7.14
CA LEU A 320 4.97 17.10 6.20
C LEU A 320 4.57 16.78 4.75
N PRO A 321 4.18 17.78 3.93
CA PRO A 321 3.84 17.55 2.53
C PRO A 321 5.10 17.39 1.65
N LEU A 322 5.03 16.47 0.70
CA LEU A 322 6.04 16.26 -0.34
C LEU A 322 5.36 16.16 -1.70
N LEU A 323 5.75 17.00 -2.66
CA LEU A 323 5.18 16.96 -4.01
C LEU A 323 6.09 16.15 -4.94
N ALA A 324 5.52 15.15 -5.60
CA ALA A 324 6.19 14.46 -6.70
C ALA A 324 5.94 15.19 -8.02
N ARG A 325 6.95 15.17 -8.91
CA ARG A 325 6.74 15.48 -10.33
C ARG A 325 6.19 14.22 -10.99
N PRO A 326 4.95 14.21 -11.51
CA PRO A 326 4.32 13.00 -12.04
C PRO A 326 5.09 12.44 -13.24
N PRO A 327 4.91 11.14 -13.59
CA PRO A 327 5.55 10.54 -14.75
C PRO A 327 5.32 11.34 -16.04
N TRP A 328 6.27 11.23 -16.96
CA TRP A 328 6.21 11.91 -18.25
C TRP A 328 4.91 11.58 -18.99
N ASN A 329 4.25 12.63 -19.48
CA ASN A 329 3.27 12.56 -20.56
C ASN A 329 3.27 13.89 -21.34
N PRO A 330 2.77 13.94 -22.58
CA PRO A 330 2.82 15.15 -23.40
C PRO A 330 2.09 16.37 -22.81
N GLN A 331 1.05 16.16 -22.00
CA GLN A 331 0.17 17.21 -21.47
C GLN A 331 0.64 17.78 -20.12
N ILE A 332 1.56 17.12 -19.41
CA ILE A 332 1.91 17.48 -18.02
C ILE A 332 2.81 18.71 -17.88
N LYS A 333 3.43 19.17 -18.97
CA LYS A 333 4.53 20.15 -18.91
C LYS A 333 4.18 21.41 -18.12
N ASP A 334 3.02 22.01 -18.36
CA ASP A 334 2.62 23.24 -17.68
C ASP A 334 2.22 23.00 -16.22
N TYR A 335 1.71 21.81 -15.90
CA TYR A 335 1.38 21.40 -14.53
C TYR A 335 2.64 21.17 -13.69
N LEU A 336 3.76 20.74 -14.30
CA LEU A 336 5.05 20.63 -13.59
C LEU A 336 5.52 21.98 -13.07
N ALA A 337 5.37 23.05 -13.86
CA ALA A 337 5.73 24.39 -13.43
C ALA A 337 4.89 24.84 -12.23
N VAL A 338 3.61 24.49 -12.19
CA VAL A 338 2.74 24.73 -11.03
C VAL A 338 3.20 23.93 -9.81
N ILE A 339 3.53 22.65 -9.97
CA ILE A 339 4.03 21.79 -8.89
C ILE A 339 5.33 22.36 -8.30
N ASP A 340 6.28 22.72 -9.16
CA ASP A 340 7.56 23.31 -8.77
C ASP A 340 7.36 24.66 -8.06
N HIS A 341 6.44 25.48 -8.56
CA HIS A 341 6.07 26.76 -7.95
C HIS A 341 5.51 26.56 -6.54
N VAL A 342 4.50 25.71 -6.36
CA VAL A 342 3.90 25.43 -5.04
C VAL A 342 4.94 24.84 -4.09
N ALA A 343 5.78 23.90 -4.54
CA ALA A 343 6.85 23.33 -3.72
C ALA A 343 7.82 24.40 -3.23
N THR A 344 8.27 25.28 -4.14
CA THR A 344 9.24 26.35 -3.85
C THR A 344 8.64 27.42 -2.94
N ALA A 345 7.43 27.90 -3.26
CA ALA A 345 6.73 28.94 -2.50
C ALA A 345 6.49 28.52 -1.05
N ASN A 346 6.32 27.21 -0.81
CA ASN A 346 6.13 26.66 0.52
C ASN A 346 7.44 26.19 1.18
N GLY A 347 8.57 26.17 0.49
CA GLY A 347 9.83 25.64 1.03
C GLY A 347 9.74 24.15 1.36
N LEU A 348 9.08 23.36 0.52
CA LEU A 348 8.95 21.92 0.70
C LEU A 348 10.27 21.20 0.36
N PRO A 349 10.57 20.07 1.02
CA PRO A 349 11.63 19.18 0.55
C PRO A 349 11.32 18.68 -0.87
N ALA A 350 12.36 18.37 -1.63
CA ALA A 350 12.18 17.82 -2.98
C ALA A 350 11.57 16.41 -2.92
N GLY A 351 10.41 16.24 -3.56
CA GLY A 351 9.86 14.91 -3.84
C GLY A 351 10.51 14.24 -5.04
N PRO A 352 10.05 13.04 -5.41
CA PRO A 352 10.64 12.32 -6.53
C PRO A 352 10.35 13.01 -7.87
N ASP A 353 11.38 13.06 -8.71
CA ASP A 353 11.25 13.47 -10.12
C ASP A 353 10.92 12.25 -10.99
N LEU A 354 9.64 11.85 -10.99
CA LEU A 354 9.20 10.75 -11.86
C LEU A 354 9.20 11.19 -13.32
N TYR A 355 8.88 12.47 -13.59
CA TYR A 355 8.94 13.04 -14.92
C TYR A 355 10.32 12.82 -15.57
N GLY A 356 11.38 13.31 -14.93
CA GLY A 356 12.75 13.18 -15.45
C GLY A 356 13.19 11.72 -15.59
N TRP A 357 12.79 10.85 -14.66
CA TRP A 357 13.06 9.42 -14.77
C TRP A 357 12.48 8.83 -16.06
N PHE A 358 11.17 8.99 -16.28
CA PHE A 358 10.49 8.37 -17.40
C PHE A 358 10.82 9.01 -18.76
N GLN A 359 11.34 10.24 -18.78
CA GLN A 359 11.89 10.84 -20.00
C GLN A 359 13.11 10.07 -20.55
N THR A 360 13.98 9.59 -19.66
CA THR A 360 15.20 8.86 -20.07
C THR A 360 15.04 7.35 -19.98
N HIS A 361 13.91 6.86 -19.47
CA HIS A 361 13.59 5.43 -19.29
C HIS A 361 12.22 5.10 -19.89
N SER A 362 12.01 5.42 -21.17
CA SER A 362 10.73 5.17 -21.85
C SER A 362 10.33 3.69 -21.90
N ALA A 363 11.29 2.76 -21.78
CA ALA A 363 11.02 1.32 -21.65
C ALA A 363 10.33 0.93 -20.33
N ASP A 364 10.35 1.82 -19.33
CA ASP A 364 9.63 1.63 -18.07
C ASP A 364 8.14 2.04 -18.21
N LEU A 365 7.73 2.62 -19.34
CA LEU A 365 6.34 2.89 -19.69
C LEU A 365 5.79 1.77 -20.58
N GLY A 366 4.49 1.51 -20.44
CA GLY A 366 3.76 0.59 -21.29
C GLY A 366 3.63 1.11 -22.72
N MET A 367 2.96 0.32 -23.57
CA MET A 367 2.72 0.69 -24.97
C MET A 367 1.92 1.98 -25.15
N ASP A 368 1.15 2.37 -24.14
CA ASP A 368 0.40 3.63 -24.13
C ASP A 368 1.30 4.86 -23.83
N GLY A 369 2.57 4.65 -23.51
CA GLY A 369 3.52 5.72 -23.19
C GLY A 369 3.15 6.51 -21.93
N PHE A 370 2.30 5.96 -21.06
CA PHE A 370 1.76 6.67 -19.89
C PHE A 370 1.77 5.80 -18.63
N HIS A 371 1.31 4.56 -18.69
CA HIS A 371 1.23 3.70 -17.51
C HIS A 371 2.55 2.96 -17.30
N PRO A 372 3.11 2.95 -16.07
CA PRO A 372 4.35 2.24 -15.81
C PRO A 372 4.21 0.71 -15.94
N THR A 373 5.20 0.08 -16.57
CA THR A 373 5.38 -1.38 -16.56
C THR A 373 5.70 -1.87 -15.14
N PRO A 374 5.74 -3.19 -14.87
CA PRO A 374 6.20 -3.68 -13.56
C PRO A 374 7.58 -3.14 -13.14
N ALA A 375 8.49 -2.92 -14.11
CA ALA A 375 9.79 -2.29 -13.86
C ALA A 375 9.64 -0.80 -13.49
N GLY A 376 8.82 -0.04 -14.23
CA GLY A 376 8.52 1.35 -13.91
C GLY A 376 7.83 1.53 -12.56
N GLN A 377 6.92 0.64 -12.19
CA GLN A 377 6.28 0.61 -10.86
C GLN A 377 7.33 0.39 -9.76
N ALA A 378 8.31 -0.49 -9.99
CA ALA A 378 9.42 -0.68 -9.06
C ALA A 378 10.33 0.56 -8.99
N ALA A 379 10.59 1.23 -10.12
CA ALA A 379 11.33 2.47 -10.16
C ALA A 379 10.63 3.60 -9.36
N ILE A 380 9.31 3.73 -9.48
CA ILE A 380 8.51 4.69 -8.69
C ILE A 380 8.68 4.44 -7.19
N ARG A 381 8.56 3.17 -6.73
CA ARG A 381 8.77 2.82 -5.32
C ARG A 381 10.17 3.23 -4.84
N ARG A 382 11.19 2.95 -5.65
CA ARG A 382 12.58 3.30 -5.38
C ARG A 382 12.80 4.81 -5.30
N LEU A 383 12.24 5.58 -6.23
CA LEU A 383 12.39 7.04 -6.28
C LEU A 383 11.72 7.72 -5.08
N TRP A 384 10.52 7.26 -4.71
CA TRP A 384 9.90 7.67 -3.46
C TRP A 384 10.80 7.36 -2.26
N HIS A 385 11.27 6.12 -2.14
CA HIS A 385 12.18 5.71 -1.06
C HIS A 385 13.41 6.61 -0.94
N PHE A 386 14.07 6.95 -2.05
CA PHE A 386 15.25 7.82 -2.00
C PHE A 386 14.93 9.28 -1.65
N SER A 387 13.86 9.84 -2.21
CA SER A 387 13.44 11.22 -1.92
C SER A 387 13.11 11.38 -0.44
N VAL A 388 12.48 10.36 0.10
CA VAL A 388 12.21 10.21 1.51
C VAL A 388 13.51 10.14 2.32
N LEU A 389 14.39 9.19 2.04
CA LEU A 389 15.65 9.05 2.80
C LEU A 389 16.48 10.33 2.79
N LYS A 390 16.49 11.04 1.66
CA LYS A 390 17.15 12.34 1.52
C LYS A 390 16.56 13.36 2.48
N THR A 391 15.22 13.49 2.49
CA THR A 391 14.47 14.35 3.42
C THR A 391 14.76 13.98 4.88
N MET A 392 14.74 12.69 5.22
CA MET A 392 14.98 12.19 6.58
C MET A 392 16.42 12.41 7.07
N LYS A 393 17.41 12.46 6.16
CA LYS A 393 18.82 12.68 6.47
C LYS A 393 19.19 14.17 6.58
N GLY A 394 18.25 15.09 6.35
CA GLY A 394 18.50 16.53 6.42
C GLY A 394 19.52 17.02 5.38
N LYS A 395 19.74 16.26 4.29
CA LYS A 395 20.64 16.66 3.21
C LYS A 395 19.79 17.23 2.07
N PRO A 396 19.91 18.54 1.74
CA PRO A 396 19.18 19.15 0.63
C PRO A 396 19.52 18.54 -0.72
#